data_AF-A0A2V8YV86-F1
#
_entry.id   AF-A0A2V8YV86-F1
#
_cell.length_a   1.000
_cell.length_b   1.000
_cell.length_c   1.000
_cell.angle_alpha   90.00
_cell.angle_beta   90.00
_cell.angle_gamma   90.00
#
_symmetry.space_group_name_H-M   'P 1'
#
loop_
_entity.id
_entity.type
_entity.pdbx_description
1 polymer ?
#
loop_
_entity_poly.entity_id
_entity_poly.type
_entity_poly.pdbx_seq_one_letter_code
_entity_poly.pdbx_strand_id
1 'polypeptide(L)'
;MRVPKISLSIAAFILLVFGCQRAATAYRLRHDGVLLPPTAADNTSQTVSIAIKRARHETQKTTDCDLSGELLSLRWVGSAAQVSFHSQSFFTPPDDSHKQGGGMYVDRLIAISKFRAELVERQANGCLSEIESERLLRAIVENLPLPPAIAYFLELGSYDITGYIDLTRDFRMQVTSPIYRPGSQLSANNLLGYETANYVFVGESSEGRTRMRLESASEMPIGGTPFEKQMVHNELRSLKTPAYFRLLFMTEEGTSNRLTRAVFLSAREQNKLAQAVPRHGTAPDAFCASLSISELTCMVFPKNFGVSPELRIRVNHKDVFVPVGGMLQEALSLPNEADPPSTLRVLRPFHGHLIPIKFDRPSRDILKLVLLPGDQITF
;
A
#
# COMPACT_ATOMS: atom_id res chain seq x y z
N MET A 1 -14.97 -76.39 -13.95
CA MET A 1 -15.43 -74.98 -13.88
C MET A 1 -14.44 -74.20 -13.02
N ARG A 2 -13.60 -73.36 -13.63
CA ARG A 2 -12.66 -72.46 -12.95
C ARG A 2 -13.13 -71.03 -13.15
N VAL A 3 -13.41 -70.32 -12.07
CA VAL A 3 -13.73 -68.89 -12.07
C VAL A 3 -12.41 -68.11 -12.02
N PRO A 4 -12.14 -67.13 -12.90
CA PRO A 4 -10.97 -66.29 -12.78
C PRO A 4 -11.23 -65.15 -11.78
N LYS A 5 -10.30 -64.97 -10.84
CA LYS A 5 -10.25 -63.80 -9.96
C LYS A 5 -9.77 -62.60 -10.79
N ILE A 6 -10.67 -61.67 -11.05
CA ILE A 6 -10.34 -60.36 -11.63
C ILE A 6 -9.59 -59.57 -10.55
N SER A 7 -8.35 -59.23 -10.85
CA SER A 7 -7.43 -58.48 -10.00
C SER A 7 -7.97 -57.07 -9.73
N LEU A 8 -8.12 -56.75 -8.45
CA LEU A 8 -8.61 -55.48 -7.91
C LEU A 8 -7.60 -54.32 -8.05
N SER A 9 -6.58 -54.46 -8.91
CA SER A 9 -5.43 -53.53 -8.96
C SER A 9 -5.49 -52.48 -10.08
N ILE A 10 -6.53 -52.47 -10.93
CA ILE A 10 -6.63 -51.51 -12.04
C ILE A 10 -7.46 -50.26 -11.66
N ALA A 11 -8.27 -50.31 -10.61
CA ALA A 11 -9.12 -49.18 -10.21
C ALA A 11 -8.38 -48.05 -9.44
N ALA A 12 -7.16 -48.29 -8.95
CA ALA A 12 -6.41 -47.32 -8.15
C ALA A 12 -5.51 -46.38 -8.98
N PHE A 13 -5.26 -46.66 -10.27
CA PHE A 13 -4.32 -45.87 -11.08
C PHE A 13 -4.99 -44.79 -11.94
N ILE A 14 -6.33 -44.80 -12.07
CA ILE A 14 -7.07 -43.82 -12.90
C ILE A 14 -7.52 -42.58 -12.10
N LEU A 15 -7.47 -42.62 -10.76
CA LEU A 15 -7.86 -41.48 -9.90
C LEU A 15 -6.73 -40.47 -9.62
N LEU A 16 -5.51 -40.69 -10.12
CA LEU A 16 -4.38 -39.77 -9.94
C LEU A 16 -4.17 -38.77 -11.09
N VAL A 17 -5.03 -38.76 -12.12
CA VAL A 17 -4.85 -37.92 -13.33
C VAL A 17 -5.74 -36.66 -13.34
N PHE A 18 -6.72 -36.54 -12.43
CA PHE A 18 -7.56 -35.33 -12.31
C PHE A 18 -7.11 -34.43 -11.16
N GLY A 19 -5.96 -33.77 -11.32
CA GLY A 19 -5.47 -32.86 -10.29
C GLY A 19 -4.30 -31.96 -10.67
N CYS A 20 -3.90 -31.84 -11.94
CA CYS A 20 -3.04 -30.73 -12.35
C CYS A 20 -3.86 -29.43 -12.28
N GLN A 21 -3.90 -28.81 -11.11
CA GLN A 21 -4.17 -27.38 -11.02
C GLN A 21 -3.20 -26.71 -12.00
N ARG A 22 -3.72 -26.11 -13.07
CA ARG A 22 -2.92 -25.28 -13.97
C ARG A 22 -2.17 -24.30 -13.08
N ALA A 23 -0.84 -24.42 -13.03
CA ALA A 23 -0.01 -23.55 -12.23
C ALA A 23 -0.37 -22.09 -12.56
N ALA A 24 -0.52 -21.24 -11.54
CA ALA A 24 -0.69 -19.81 -11.72
C ALA A 24 0.48 -19.29 -12.59
N THR A 25 0.24 -18.98 -13.86
CA THR A 25 1.35 -18.77 -14.81
C THR A 25 1.79 -17.32 -14.94
N ALA A 26 0.88 -16.35 -14.75
CA ALA A 26 1.16 -14.93 -14.85
C ALA A 26 -0.06 -14.08 -14.45
N TYR A 27 0.19 -12.85 -14.01
CA TYR A 27 -0.78 -11.77 -14.16
C TYR A 27 -0.90 -11.37 -15.63
N ARG A 28 -2.03 -10.81 -16.05
CA ARG A 28 -2.21 -10.27 -17.40
C ARG A 28 -2.71 -8.83 -17.34
N LEU A 29 -1.91 -7.89 -17.85
CA LEU A 29 -2.32 -6.51 -18.01
C LEU A 29 -3.14 -6.38 -19.30
N ARG A 30 -4.39 -5.93 -19.17
CA ARG A 30 -5.28 -5.67 -20.31
C ARG A 30 -5.10 -4.23 -20.80
N HIS A 31 -5.50 -3.98 -22.05
CA HIS A 31 -5.46 -2.65 -22.66
C HIS A 31 -6.37 -1.62 -21.97
N ASP A 32 -7.40 -2.05 -21.25
CA ASP A 32 -8.23 -1.18 -20.41
C ASP A 32 -7.58 -0.86 -19.04
N GLY A 33 -6.31 -1.23 -18.86
CA GLY A 33 -5.53 -0.94 -17.66
C GLY A 33 -5.82 -1.88 -16.49
N VAL A 34 -6.62 -2.92 -16.68
CA VAL A 34 -6.96 -3.89 -15.61
C VAL A 34 -5.92 -4.98 -15.52
N LEU A 35 -5.46 -5.28 -14.30
CA LEU A 35 -4.57 -6.39 -14.04
C LEU A 35 -5.37 -7.63 -13.63
N LEU A 36 -5.41 -8.64 -14.49
CA LEU A 36 -6.05 -9.92 -14.18
C LEU A 36 -5.11 -10.81 -13.38
N PRO A 37 -5.57 -11.38 -12.24
CA PRO A 37 -4.78 -12.34 -11.49
C PRO A 37 -4.69 -13.70 -12.20
N PRO A 38 -3.71 -14.55 -11.85
CA PRO A 38 -3.49 -15.83 -12.53
C PRO A 38 -4.67 -16.80 -12.46
N THR A 39 -5.50 -16.66 -11.44
CA THR A 39 -6.66 -17.49 -11.16
C THR A 39 -7.95 -16.96 -11.80
N ALA A 40 -7.94 -15.73 -12.33
CA ALA A 40 -9.12 -15.16 -12.98
C ALA A 40 -9.35 -15.81 -14.35
N ALA A 41 -10.59 -16.28 -14.55
CA ALA A 41 -11.10 -16.52 -15.90
C ALA A 41 -11.26 -15.18 -16.63
N ASP A 42 -11.15 -15.17 -17.96
CA ASP A 42 -11.39 -13.97 -18.79
C ASP A 42 -12.84 -13.48 -18.77
N ASN A 43 -13.73 -14.20 -18.08
CA ASN A 43 -15.13 -13.82 -17.95
C ASN A 43 -15.29 -12.77 -16.86
N THR A 44 -15.56 -11.54 -17.29
CA THR A 44 -15.90 -10.40 -16.43
C THR A 44 -17.32 -10.54 -15.91
N SER A 45 -17.55 -11.47 -14.97
CA SER A 45 -18.79 -11.48 -14.19
C SER A 45 -18.93 -10.15 -13.45
N GLN A 46 -20.17 -9.65 -13.34
CA GLN A 46 -20.48 -8.38 -12.65
C GLN A 46 -20.06 -8.41 -11.17
N THR A 47 -20.08 -9.60 -10.58
CA THR A 47 -19.57 -9.86 -9.23
C THR A 47 -18.51 -10.94 -9.30
N VAL A 48 -17.36 -10.67 -8.71
CA VAL A 48 -16.26 -11.63 -8.54
C VAL A 48 -16.23 -12.02 -7.07
N SER A 49 -16.37 -13.30 -6.78
CA SER A 49 -16.25 -13.83 -5.41
C SER A 49 -15.03 -14.73 -5.29
N ILE A 50 -14.20 -14.47 -4.28
CA ILE A 50 -13.00 -15.25 -3.98
C ILE A 50 -13.07 -15.79 -2.56
N ALA A 51 -12.44 -16.95 -2.34
CA ALA A 51 -12.29 -17.53 -1.01
C ALA A 51 -10.82 -17.51 -0.61
N ILE A 52 -10.47 -16.69 0.38
CA ILE A 52 -9.13 -16.60 0.94
C ILE A 52 -9.06 -17.56 2.13
N LYS A 53 -8.37 -18.68 1.92
CA LYS A 53 -8.21 -19.73 2.95
C LYS A 53 -7.26 -19.27 4.04
N ARG A 54 -7.53 -19.64 5.29
CA ARG A 54 -6.69 -19.31 6.46
C ARG A 54 -6.42 -17.80 6.55
N ALA A 55 -7.42 -16.97 6.24
CA ALA A 55 -7.33 -15.52 6.33
C ALA A 55 -7.08 -15.07 7.78
N ARG A 56 -7.65 -15.80 8.76
CA ARG A 56 -7.41 -15.60 10.20
C ARG A 56 -7.15 -16.91 10.94
N HIS A 57 -6.49 -16.82 12.09
CA HIS A 57 -6.39 -17.87 13.08
C HIS A 57 -7.77 -18.12 13.69
N GLU A 58 -8.04 -19.39 13.96
CA GLU A 58 -9.37 -19.84 14.37
C GLU A 58 -9.61 -19.48 15.83
N THR A 59 -10.20 -18.30 16.09
CA THR A 59 -10.65 -17.96 17.45
C THR A 59 -11.82 -16.96 17.50
N GLN A 60 -12.70 -17.25 18.46
CA GLN A 60 -13.92 -16.62 18.97
C GLN A 60 -15.20 -16.60 18.10
N LYS A 61 -16.28 -17.13 18.71
CA LYS A 61 -17.69 -17.12 18.28
C LYS A 61 -18.31 -15.72 18.38
N THR A 62 -17.59 -14.66 18.04
CA THR A 62 -18.22 -13.33 17.94
C THR A 62 -19.00 -13.29 16.64
N THR A 63 -20.30 -12.98 16.72
CA THR A 63 -21.25 -13.10 15.61
C THR A 63 -21.19 -11.96 14.60
N ASP A 64 -20.29 -10.98 14.76
CA ASP A 64 -20.23 -9.76 13.93
C ASP A 64 -18.80 -9.46 13.46
N CYS A 65 -18.23 -10.36 12.67
CA CYS A 65 -16.95 -10.12 11.98
C CYS A 65 -17.13 -9.85 10.49
N ASP A 66 -18.35 -9.99 9.97
CA ASP A 66 -18.67 -9.76 8.56
C ASP A 66 -18.70 -8.26 8.27
N LEU A 67 -18.37 -7.89 7.03
CA LEU A 67 -18.46 -6.52 6.50
C LEU A 67 -19.40 -6.53 5.30
N SER A 68 -20.40 -5.66 5.33
CA SER A 68 -21.35 -5.49 4.23
C SER A 68 -21.13 -4.14 3.57
N GLY A 69 -20.71 -4.15 2.31
CA GLY A 69 -20.51 -2.97 1.50
C GLY A 69 -20.98 -3.20 0.07
N GLU A 70 -21.37 -2.11 -0.60
CA GLU A 70 -21.88 -2.15 -1.98
C GLU A 70 -20.79 -2.57 -2.98
N LEU A 71 -19.54 -2.20 -2.71
CA LEU A 71 -18.40 -2.46 -3.58
C LEU A 71 -17.65 -3.74 -3.21
N LEU A 72 -17.40 -3.88 -1.91
CA LEU A 72 -16.64 -4.94 -1.28
C LEU A 72 -17.43 -5.43 -0.08
N SER A 73 -17.64 -6.73 0.00
CA SER A 73 -18.16 -7.40 1.18
C SER A 73 -17.22 -8.51 1.60
N LEU A 74 -17.17 -8.74 2.91
CA LEU A 74 -16.36 -9.77 3.55
C LEU A 74 -17.27 -10.60 4.44
N ARG A 75 -17.32 -11.91 4.18
CA ARG A 75 -18.05 -12.87 5.01
C ARG A 75 -17.12 -13.96 5.50
N TRP A 76 -17.22 -14.33 6.76
CA TRP A 76 -16.38 -15.37 7.33
C TRP A 76 -17.03 -16.75 7.30
N VAL A 77 -16.25 -17.76 6.93
CA VAL A 77 -16.60 -19.19 7.05
C VAL A 77 -15.45 -19.89 7.74
N GLY A 78 -15.54 -20.03 9.07
CA GLY A 78 -14.43 -20.48 9.91
C GLY A 78 -13.25 -19.51 9.85
N SER A 79 -12.09 -20.01 9.43
CA SER A 79 -10.87 -19.24 9.18
C SER A 79 -10.78 -18.65 7.76
N ALA A 80 -11.70 -18.99 6.87
CA ALA A 80 -11.71 -18.49 5.50
C ALA A 80 -12.53 -17.20 5.37
N ALA A 81 -12.02 -16.27 4.56
CA ALA A 81 -12.71 -15.06 4.16
C ALA A 81 -13.32 -15.26 2.77
N GLN A 82 -14.64 -15.12 2.65
CA GLN A 82 -15.34 -14.99 1.37
C GLN A 82 -15.44 -13.51 1.05
N VAL A 83 -14.77 -13.08 -0.01
CA VAL A 83 -14.76 -11.69 -0.44
C VAL A 83 -15.52 -11.59 -1.74
N SER A 84 -16.51 -10.70 -1.79
CA SER A 84 -17.24 -10.41 -3.03
C SER A 84 -16.98 -8.98 -3.46
N PHE A 85 -16.72 -8.82 -4.75
CA PHE A 85 -16.35 -7.57 -5.39
C PHE A 85 -17.25 -7.29 -6.58
N HIS A 86 -17.91 -6.14 -6.58
CA HIS A 86 -18.80 -5.71 -7.67
C HIS A 86 -18.00 -4.91 -8.71
N SER A 87 -17.67 -5.58 -9.82
CA SER A 87 -16.69 -5.13 -10.82
C SER A 87 -17.22 -4.04 -11.77
N GLN A 88 -18.53 -4.04 -12.07
CA GLN A 88 -19.16 -3.02 -12.93
C GLN A 88 -18.93 -1.61 -12.39
N SER A 89 -18.86 -1.47 -11.08
CA SER A 89 -18.59 -0.21 -10.42
C SER A 89 -17.19 0.34 -10.68
N PHE A 90 -16.26 -0.36 -11.34
CA PHE A 90 -14.92 0.16 -11.66
C PHE A 90 -14.66 0.39 -13.15
N PHE A 91 -15.33 -0.37 -14.02
CA PHE A 91 -14.99 -0.46 -15.44
C PHE A 91 -15.94 0.28 -16.39
N THR A 92 -17.03 0.88 -15.89
CA THR A 92 -17.90 1.69 -16.75
C THR A 92 -17.15 2.95 -17.20
N PRO A 93 -16.99 3.18 -18.52
CA PRO A 93 -16.57 4.46 -19.04
C PRO A 93 -17.57 5.55 -18.60
N PRO A 94 -17.17 6.82 -18.50
CA PRO A 94 -18.14 7.89 -18.36
C PRO A 94 -19.13 7.78 -19.53
N ASP A 95 -20.41 7.65 -19.22
CA ASP A 95 -21.46 7.81 -20.22
C ASP A 95 -21.39 9.27 -20.69
N ASP A 96 -21.31 9.52 -21.99
CA ASP A 96 -21.13 10.86 -22.58
C ASP A 96 -22.31 11.82 -22.28
N SER A 97 -23.34 11.35 -21.60
CA SER A 97 -24.43 12.15 -21.06
C SER A 97 -24.18 12.48 -19.59
N HIS A 98 -23.36 13.49 -19.33
CA HIS A 98 -23.62 14.62 -18.42
C HIS A 98 -22.32 15.23 -17.89
N LYS A 99 -22.15 16.51 -18.20
CA LYS A 99 -21.14 17.40 -17.64
C LYS A 99 -21.24 17.45 -16.11
N GLN A 100 -20.43 16.66 -15.42
CA GLN A 100 -19.90 16.94 -14.07
C GLN A 100 -18.75 15.97 -13.79
N GLY A 101 -17.56 16.32 -14.29
CA GLY A 101 -16.33 15.59 -14.01
C GLY A 101 -15.99 15.66 -12.52
N GLY A 102 -15.86 14.50 -11.87
CA GLY A 102 -15.28 14.38 -10.53
C GLY A 102 -15.95 13.38 -9.58
N GLY A 103 -17.25 13.11 -9.70
CA GLY A 103 -17.99 12.33 -8.68
C GLY A 103 -17.67 10.82 -8.68
N MET A 104 -17.59 10.20 -9.85
CA MET A 104 -17.64 8.73 -9.96
C MET A 104 -16.38 7.99 -9.47
N TYR A 105 -15.22 8.66 -9.43
CA TYR A 105 -13.99 8.07 -8.89
C TYR A 105 -13.90 8.23 -7.37
N VAL A 106 -14.41 9.35 -6.85
CA VAL A 106 -14.38 9.69 -5.42
C VAL A 106 -15.25 8.72 -4.62
N ASP A 107 -16.46 8.40 -5.09
CA ASP A 107 -17.38 7.49 -4.40
C ASP A 107 -16.78 6.09 -4.19
N ARG A 108 -16.02 5.59 -5.19
CA ARG A 108 -15.35 4.28 -5.12
C ARG A 108 -14.24 4.27 -4.08
N LEU A 109 -13.45 5.34 -4.04
CA LEU A 109 -12.38 5.47 -3.07
C LEU A 109 -12.92 5.69 -1.65
N ILE A 110 -14.07 6.38 -1.50
CA ILE A 110 -14.80 6.45 -0.24
C ILE A 110 -15.23 5.05 0.21
N ALA A 111 -15.80 4.23 -0.68
CA ALA A 111 -16.19 2.86 -0.36
C ALA A 111 -15.00 1.98 0.05
N ILE A 112 -13.84 2.09 -0.63
CA ILE A 112 -12.60 1.41 -0.22
C ILE A 112 -12.13 1.90 1.15
N SER A 113 -12.12 3.21 1.37
CA SER A 113 -11.74 3.81 2.66
C SER A 113 -12.65 3.33 3.79
N LYS A 114 -13.96 3.27 3.55
CA LYS A 114 -14.95 2.74 4.49
C LYS A 114 -14.67 1.27 4.82
N PHE A 115 -14.50 0.42 3.81
CA PHE A 115 -14.18 -0.99 3.99
C PHE A 115 -12.92 -1.19 4.85
N ARG A 116 -11.85 -0.42 4.58
CA ARG A 116 -10.62 -0.46 5.38
C ARG A 116 -10.84 -0.01 6.83
N ALA A 117 -11.61 1.06 7.04
CA ALA A 117 -11.92 1.55 8.38
C ALA A 117 -12.73 0.53 9.19
N GLU A 118 -13.74 -0.10 8.58
CA GLU A 118 -14.53 -1.16 9.22
C GLU A 118 -13.68 -2.39 9.53
N LEU A 119 -12.72 -2.75 8.65
CA LEU A 119 -11.78 -3.84 8.91
C LEU A 119 -10.91 -3.57 10.15
N VAL A 120 -10.42 -2.34 10.32
CA VAL A 120 -9.68 -1.91 11.52
C VAL A 120 -10.56 -1.97 12.77
N GLU A 121 -11.84 -1.63 12.68
CA GLU A 121 -12.79 -1.78 13.78
C GLU A 121 -12.98 -3.26 14.16
N ARG A 122 -13.15 -4.15 13.19
CA ARG A 122 -13.28 -5.60 13.43
C ARG A 122 -12.02 -6.18 14.05
N GLN A 123 -10.86 -5.70 13.66
CA GLN A 123 -9.58 -6.06 14.26
C GLN A 123 -9.49 -5.60 15.73
N ALA A 124 -9.90 -4.36 16.04
CA ALA A 124 -9.99 -3.88 17.42
C ALA A 124 -10.98 -4.70 18.28
N ASN A 125 -12.00 -5.27 17.66
CA ASN A 125 -12.97 -6.19 18.29
C ASN A 125 -12.50 -7.65 18.34
N GLY A 126 -11.26 -7.95 17.93
CA GLY A 126 -10.66 -9.28 18.01
C GLY A 126 -11.04 -10.25 16.88
N CYS A 127 -11.67 -9.79 15.80
CA CYS A 127 -12.04 -10.65 14.66
C CYS A 127 -10.85 -11.15 13.84
N LEU A 128 -9.74 -10.43 13.88
CA LEU A 128 -8.48 -10.70 13.21
C LEU A 128 -7.37 -9.92 13.93
N SER A 129 -6.15 -10.42 13.86
CA SER A 129 -4.94 -9.70 14.26
C SER A 129 -4.48 -8.74 13.16
N GLU A 130 -3.57 -7.84 13.52
CA GLU A 130 -2.99 -6.81 12.65
C GLU A 130 -2.37 -7.41 11.37
N ILE A 131 -1.47 -8.38 11.56
CA ILE A 131 -0.80 -9.08 10.45
C ILE A 131 -1.79 -9.83 9.55
N GLU A 132 -2.92 -10.27 10.10
CA GLU A 132 -3.98 -10.94 9.34
C GLU A 132 -4.79 -9.96 8.52
N SER A 133 -5.01 -8.76 9.03
CA SER A 133 -5.66 -7.66 8.30
C SER A 133 -4.83 -7.25 7.09
N GLU A 134 -3.53 -7.01 7.29
CA GLU A 134 -2.59 -6.71 6.20
C GLU A 134 -2.54 -7.84 5.17
N ARG A 135 -2.39 -9.09 5.63
CA ARG A 135 -2.36 -10.27 4.76
C ARG A 135 -3.67 -10.45 3.99
N LEU A 136 -4.81 -10.19 4.63
CA LEU A 136 -6.12 -10.27 4.00
C LEU A 136 -6.23 -9.24 2.87
N LEU A 137 -5.90 -7.98 3.12
CA LEU A 137 -5.94 -6.92 2.10
C LEU A 137 -5.04 -7.24 0.91
N ARG A 138 -3.81 -7.69 1.17
CA ARG A 138 -2.90 -8.17 0.11
C ARG A 138 -3.49 -9.34 -0.67
N ALA A 139 -4.03 -10.34 0.02
CA ALA A 139 -4.65 -11.49 -0.64
C ALA A 139 -5.88 -11.10 -1.47
N ILE A 140 -6.66 -10.10 -1.05
CA ILE A 140 -7.77 -9.55 -1.85
C ILE A 140 -7.22 -8.95 -3.15
N VAL A 141 -6.23 -8.07 -3.05
CA VAL A 141 -5.60 -7.42 -4.21
C VAL A 141 -4.95 -8.42 -5.15
N GLU A 142 -4.32 -9.46 -4.61
CA GLU A 142 -3.69 -10.51 -5.40
C GLU A 142 -4.69 -11.35 -6.20
N ASN A 143 -5.95 -11.46 -5.76
CA ASN A 143 -6.94 -12.38 -6.31
C ASN A 143 -8.10 -11.71 -7.04
N LEU A 144 -8.20 -10.38 -7.01
CA LEU A 144 -9.23 -9.62 -7.72
C LEU A 144 -8.68 -9.01 -9.02
N PRO A 145 -9.48 -8.99 -10.10
CA PRO A 145 -9.15 -8.23 -11.30
C PRO A 145 -9.37 -6.73 -11.05
N LEU A 146 -8.29 -6.00 -10.76
CA LEU A 146 -8.35 -4.59 -10.38
C LEU A 146 -7.49 -3.71 -11.31
N PRO A 147 -7.89 -2.46 -11.57
CA PRO A 147 -6.94 -1.45 -12.00
C PRO A 147 -5.81 -1.31 -10.97
N PRO A 148 -4.54 -1.18 -11.38
CA PRO A 148 -3.40 -1.06 -10.47
C PRO A 148 -3.53 0.03 -9.42
N ALA A 149 -4.10 1.19 -9.77
CA ALA A 149 -4.36 2.27 -8.82
C ALA A 149 -5.36 1.87 -7.73
N ILE A 150 -6.40 1.11 -8.08
CA ILE A 150 -7.42 0.63 -7.13
C ILE A 150 -6.83 -0.44 -6.21
N ALA A 151 -6.02 -1.35 -6.76
CA ALA A 151 -5.24 -2.30 -5.97
C ALA A 151 -4.36 -1.58 -4.94
N TYR A 152 -3.66 -0.53 -5.37
CA TYR A 152 -2.86 0.33 -4.51
C TYR A 152 -3.70 0.95 -3.37
N PHE A 153 -4.83 1.58 -3.67
CA PHE A 153 -5.69 2.17 -2.64
C PHE A 153 -6.30 1.14 -1.69
N LEU A 154 -6.61 -0.06 -2.17
CA LEU A 154 -7.16 -1.13 -1.36
C LEU A 154 -6.10 -1.74 -0.42
N GLU A 155 -4.85 -1.89 -0.85
CA GLU A 155 -3.76 -2.43 0.00
C GLU A 155 -3.18 -1.37 0.95
N LEU A 156 -2.92 -0.17 0.47
CA LEU A 156 -2.14 0.86 1.18
C LEU A 156 -2.98 2.03 1.69
N GLY A 157 -4.24 2.15 1.26
CA GLY A 157 -5.11 3.28 1.57
C GLY A 157 -4.99 4.42 0.56
N SER A 158 -5.96 5.33 0.61
CA SER A 158 -6.02 6.50 -0.28
C SER A 158 -5.64 7.76 0.48
N TYR A 159 -4.34 8.08 0.54
CA TYR A 159 -3.87 9.24 1.28
C TYR A 159 -4.50 10.56 0.78
N ASP A 160 -4.83 10.68 -0.51
CA ASP A 160 -5.51 11.86 -1.08
C ASP A 160 -6.91 12.10 -0.49
N ILE A 161 -7.52 11.08 0.12
CA ILE A 161 -8.88 11.12 0.68
C ILE A 161 -8.86 11.00 2.19
N THR A 162 -8.10 10.05 2.72
CA THR A 162 -8.00 9.81 4.16
C THR A 162 -7.07 10.80 4.85
N GLY A 163 -6.19 11.46 4.09
CA GLY A 163 -5.18 12.36 4.61
C GLY A 163 -4.04 11.66 5.34
N TYR A 164 -3.90 10.33 5.24
CA TYR A 164 -2.83 9.59 5.91
C TYR A 164 -2.37 8.33 5.18
N ILE A 165 -1.17 7.88 5.54
CA ILE A 165 -0.58 6.61 5.13
C ILE A 165 0.04 5.88 6.32
N ASP A 166 -0.14 4.56 6.38
CA ASP A 166 0.52 3.69 7.35
C ASP A 166 1.91 3.29 6.84
N LEU A 167 2.94 3.52 7.65
CA LEU A 167 4.32 3.24 7.29
C LEU A 167 4.72 1.86 7.80
N THR A 168 4.51 0.87 6.94
CA THR A 168 4.94 -0.52 7.15
C THR A 168 6.41 -0.72 6.73
N ARG A 169 6.90 -1.96 6.83
CA ARG A 169 8.26 -2.33 6.40
C ARG A 169 8.57 -2.14 4.91
N ASP A 170 7.53 -1.90 4.12
CA ASP A 170 7.64 -1.69 2.68
C ASP A 170 7.86 -0.22 2.33
N PHE A 171 7.95 0.66 3.33
CA PHE A 171 8.15 2.09 3.15
C PHE A 171 9.51 2.58 3.62
N ARG A 172 9.88 3.73 3.05
CA ARG A 172 10.87 4.68 3.56
C ARG A 172 10.18 6.03 3.74
N MET A 173 10.64 6.81 4.70
CA MET A 173 10.22 8.20 4.88
C MET A 173 11.45 9.09 4.64
N GLN A 174 11.38 9.90 3.59
CA GLN A 174 12.36 10.93 3.30
C GLN A 174 11.94 12.23 3.98
N VAL A 175 12.86 12.84 4.71
CA VAL A 175 12.69 14.14 5.36
C VAL A 175 13.76 15.09 4.83
N THR A 176 13.34 16.16 4.17
CA THR A 176 14.23 17.23 3.69
C THR A 176 14.01 18.48 4.53
N SER A 177 15.09 19.00 5.12
CA SER A 177 15.06 20.17 5.99
C SER A 177 16.08 21.22 5.55
N PRO A 178 15.78 22.52 5.66
CA PRO A 178 16.71 23.58 5.30
C PRO A 178 17.79 23.75 6.38
N ILE A 179 19.00 24.09 5.93
CA ILE A 179 20.15 24.39 6.78
C ILE A 179 20.36 25.90 6.76
N TYR A 180 20.29 26.53 7.92
CA TYR A 180 20.54 27.97 8.05
C TYR A 180 21.87 28.25 8.74
N ARG A 181 22.41 29.45 8.50
CA ARG A 181 23.55 29.97 9.25
C ARG A 181 23.23 29.97 10.76
N PRO A 182 24.10 29.40 11.63
CA PRO A 182 23.86 29.37 13.06
C PRO A 182 23.60 30.76 13.65
N GLY A 183 22.63 30.85 14.58
CA GLY A 183 22.27 32.11 15.26
C GLY A 183 21.62 33.18 14.38
N SER A 184 21.33 32.87 13.11
CA SER A 184 20.75 33.83 12.16
C SER A 184 19.23 33.66 12.06
N GLN A 185 18.52 34.72 11.63
CA GLN A 185 17.09 34.64 11.33
C GLN A 185 16.82 33.67 10.17
N LEU A 186 15.74 32.89 10.28
CA LEU A 186 15.27 31.94 9.26
C LEU A 186 14.79 32.71 8.01
N SER A 187 15.68 32.94 7.06
CA SER A 187 15.40 33.68 5.82
C SER A 187 16.20 33.11 4.66
N ALA A 188 15.78 33.39 3.43
CA ALA A 188 16.47 32.93 2.21
C ALA A 188 17.94 33.38 2.17
N ASN A 189 18.26 34.58 2.67
CA ASN A 189 19.63 35.11 2.71
C ASN A 189 20.56 34.35 3.67
N ASN A 190 20.00 33.60 4.61
CA ASN A 190 20.74 32.81 5.58
C ASN A 190 20.67 31.30 5.30
N LEU A 191 20.01 30.89 4.22
CA LEU A 191 19.91 29.50 3.81
C LEU A 191 21.26 29.07 3.21
N LEU A 192 21.83 27.99 3.74
CA LEU A 192 23.10 27.43 3.31
C LEU A 192 22.92 26.22 2.39
N GLY A 193 21.80 25.51 2.52
CA GLY A 193 21.52 24.28 1.78
C GLY A 193 20.35 23.52 2.37
N TYR A 194 20.27 22.24 2.02
CA TYR A 194 19.26 21.30 2.51
C TYR A 194 19.91 20.02 3.00
N GLU A 195 19.35 19.44 4.06
CA GLU A 195 19.67 18.10 4.54
C GLU A 195 18.51 17.17 4.19
N THR A 196 18.79 16.05 3.53
CA THR A 196 17.83 14.98 3.25
C THR A 196 18.20 13.74 4.04
N ALA A 197 17.31 13.32 4.95
CA ALA A 197 17.42 12.14 5.78
C ALA A 197 16.40 11.07 5.34
N ASN A 198 16.87 9.84 5.15
CA ASN A 198 16.04 8.71 4.75
C ASN A 198 15.87 7.75 5.94
N TYR A 199 14.63 7.55 6.37
CA TYR A 199 14.26 6.64 7.46
C TYR A 199 13.56 5.40 6.92
N VAL A 200 14.03 4.22 7.27
CA VAL A 200 13.40 2.94 6.90
C VAL A 200 12.71 2.29 8.09
N PHE A 201 11.69 1.48 7.80
CA PHE A 201 10.92 0.74 8.80
C PHE A 201 11.29 -0.73 8.74
N VAL A 202 11.93 -1.25 9.79
CA VAL A 202 12.41 -2.64 9.85
C VAL A 202 11.45 -3.46 10.70
N GLY A 203 10.89 -4.54 10.15
CA GLY A 203 10.02 -5.44 10.91
C GLY A 203 10.84 -6.21 11.95
N GLU A 204 10.39 -6.21 13.22
CA GLU A 204 11.09 -6.89 14.32
C GLU A 204 10.26 -7.98 15.02
N SER A 205 8.94 -8.00 14.84
CA SER A 205 8.07 -9.01 15.44
C SER A 205 7.18 -9.68 14.40
N SER A 206 6.65 -10.86 14.75
CA SER A 206 5.61 -11.54 13.98
C SER A 206 4.26 -10.81 14.00
N GLU A 207 4.14 -9.73 14.78
CA GLU A 207 2.90 -8.98 15.00
C GLU A 207 2.75 -7.77 14.07
N GLY A 208 3.72 -7.49 13.18
CA GLY A 208 3.62 -6.38 12.21
C GLY A 208 4.23 -5.05 12.66
N ARG A 209 4.65 -4.93 13.93
CA ARG A 209 5.36 -3.75 14.43
C ARG A 209 6.73 -3.58 13.77
N THR A 210 7.09 -2.33 13.51
CA THR A 210 8.38 -1.97 12.90
C THR A 210 9.20 -1.08 13.82
N ARG A 211 10.52 -1.07 13.62
CA ARG A 211 11.45 -0.10 14.19
C ARG A 211 11.85 0.89 13.10
N MET A 212 11.71 2.18 13.38
CA MET A 212 12.22 3.23 12.50
C MET A 212 13.73 3.37 12.68
N ARG A 213 14.47 3.44 11.57
CA ARG A 213 15.93 3.56 11.56
C ARG A 213 16.37 4.57 10.51
N LEU A 214 17.29 5.45 10.87
CA LEU A 214 17.99 6.27 9.89
C LEU A 214 18.86 5.37 8.99
N GLU A 215 18.58 5.35 7.69
CA GLU A 215 19.33 4.57 6.71
C GLU A 215 20.49 5.38 6.13
N SER A 216 20.24 6.63 5.76
CA SER A 216 21.23 7.52 5.16
C SER A 216 20.86 8.97 5.38
N ALA A 217 21.86 9.85 5.31
CA ALA A 217 21.66 11.28 5.26
C ALA A 217 22.62 11.93 4.27
N SER A 218 22.15 12.99 3.61
CA SER A 218 22.96 13.78 2.69
C SER A 218 22.69 15.27 2.88
N GLU A 219 23.71 16.08 2.62
CA GLU A 219 23.58 17.53 2.56
C GLU A 219 23.86 18.04 1.16
N MET A 220 23.01 18.96 0.72
CA MET A 220 23.14 19.67 -0.54
C MET A 220 23.29 21.17 -0.27
N PRO A 221 24.53 21.69 -0.28
CA PRO A 221 24.78 23.13 -0.23
C PRO A 221 24.16 23.84 -1.45
N ILE A 222 23.72 25.08 -1.28
CA ILE A 222 23.25 25.89 -2.43
C ILE A 222 24.40 26.06 -3.43
N GLY A 223 24.14 25.70 -4.69
CA GLY A 223 25.14 25.75 -5.76
C GLY A 223 26.24 24.69 -5.69
N GLY A 224 26.14 23.74 -4.75
CA GLY A 224 27.08 22.63 -4.57
C GLY A 224 26.50 21.28 -5.00
N THR A 225 27.32 20.24 -4.86
CA THR A 225 26.91 18.84 -5.05
C THR A 225 26.53 18.20 -3.70
N PRO A 226 25.51 17.32 -3.66
CA PRO A 226 25.20 16.57 -2.45
C PRO A 226 26.39 15.74 -1.94
N PHE A 227 26.55 15.63 -0.62
CA PHE A 227 27.53 14.73 0.02
C PHE A 227 26.90 13.98 1.20
N GLU A 228 27.36 12.75 1.44
CA GLU A 228 26.85 11.89 2.52
C GLU A 228 27.33 12.34 3.89
N LYS A 229 26.50 12.13 4.92
CA LYS A 229 26.82 12.40 6.33
C LYS A 229 26.47 11.24 7.24
N GLN A 230 27.18 11.19 8.36
CA GLN A 230 26.95 10.19 9.42
C GLN A 230 25.96 10.65 10.50
N MET A 231 25.76 11.96 10.66
CA MET A 231 24.84 12.52 11.66
C MET A 231 23.97 13.59 11.03
N VAL A 232 22.68 13.56 11.36
CA VAL A 232 21.68 14.52 10.88
C VAL A 232 21.46 15.63 11.90
N HIS A 233 21.19 16.84 11.42
CA HIS A 233 20.86 18.00 12.26
C HIS A 233 19.52 17.82 12.97
N ASN A 234 18.53 17.29 12.24
CA ASN A 234 17.17 17.09 12.73
C ASN A 234 16.84 15.60 12.90
N GLU A 235 17.64 14.90 13.71
CA GLU A 235 17.42 13.48 13.96
C GLU A 235 16.07 13.28 14.65
N LEU A 236 15.22 12.42 14.08
CA LEU A 236 14.00 11.94 14.72
C LEU A 236 14.34 10.97 15.85
N ARG A 237 14.96 11.50 16.91
CA ARG A 237 15.42 10.78 18.09
C ARG A 237 14.24 10.41 18.98
N SER A 238 13.50 9.33 18.70
CA SER A 238 12.54 8.85 19.73
C SER A 238 11.83 7.52 19.50
N LEU A 239 12.25 6.58 18.64
CA LEU A 239 11.48 5.31 18.51
C LEU A 239 12.37 4.07 18.54
N LYS A 240 13.07 3.89 19.67
CA LYS A 240 13.86 2.66 19.93
C LYS A 240 12.97 1.42 20.05
N THR A 241 11.72 1.58 20.43
CA THR A 241 10.76 0.47 20.60
C THR A 241 9.98 0.24 19.31
N PRO A 242 9.80 -1.03 18.89
CA PRO A 242 8.92 -1.34 17.77
C PRO A 242 7.49 -0.82 17.99
N ALA A 243 6.93 -0.18 16.97
CA ALA A 243 5.63 0.47 16.98
C ALA A 243 4.96 0.38 15.60
N TYR A 244 3.71 0.81 15.53
CA TYR A 244 3.05 1.18 14.29
C TYR A 244 3.27 2.67 14.03
N PHE A 245 3.42 3.03 12.76
CA PHE A 245 3.70 4.40 12.34
C PHE A 245 2.68 4.86 11.31
N ARG A 246 2.24 6.11 11.44
CA ARG A 246 1.31 6.74 10.51
C ARG A 246 1.76 8.16 10.21
N LEU A 247 1.75 8.51 8.93
CA LEU A 247 2.01 9.87 8.47
C LEU A 247 0.70 10.49 8.00
N LEU A 248 0.35 11.66 8.52
CA LEU A 248 -0.81 12.44 8.09
C LEU A 248 -0.34 13.67 7.35
N PHE A 249 -1.09 14.07 6.33
CA PHE A 249 -0.92 15.31 5.60
C PHE A 249 -2.12 16.21 5.86
N MET A 250 -1.88 17.28 6.60
CA MET A 250 -2.93 18.18 7.07
C MET A 250 -2.75 19.54 6.42
N THR A 251 -3.79 20.04 5.77
CA THR A 251 -3.77 21.36 5.12
C THR A 251 -4.32 22.40 6.09
N GLU A 252 -3.50 23.40 6.44
CA GLU A 252 -3.93 24.53 7.27
C GLU A 252 -4.89 25.43 6.47
N GLU A 253 -6.13 25.57 6.95
CA GLU A 253 -7.10 26.52 6.43
C GLU A 253 -6.91 27.90 7.11
N GLY A 254 -6.97 29.00 6.35
CA GLY A 254 -7.02 30.36 6.90
C GLY A 254 -5.80 31.25 6.63
N THR A 255 -4.78 30.78 5.91
CA THR A 255 -3.80 31.68 5.29
C THR A 255 -4.04 31.75 3.78
N SER A 256 -3.72 32.88 3.13
CA SER A 256 -3.85 33.03 1.67
C SER A 256 -3.03 32.00 0.89
N ASN A 257 -2.09 31.31 1.55
CA ASN A 257 -1.31 30.20 1.02
C ASN A 257 -1.72 28.90 1.72
N ARG A 258 -2.49 28.04 1.03
CA ARG A 258 -2.78 26.68 1.52
C ARG A 258 -1.47 25.95 1.77
N LEU A 259 -1.18 25.65 3.04
CA LEU A 259 0.04 24.95 3.43
C LEU A 259 -0.31 23.57 3.98
N THR A 260 0.20 22.52 3.33
CA THR A 260 0.11 21.15 3.83
C THR A 260 1.34 20.82 4.66
N ARG A 261 1.14 20.32 5.87
CA ARG A 261 2.21 19.87 6.77
C ARG A 261 2.03 18.41 7.13
N ALA A 262 3.14 17.74 7.33
CA ALA A 262 3.16 16.37 7.79
C ALA A 262 3.06 16.27 9.33
N VAL A 263 2.26 15.32 9.80
CA VAL A 263 2.17 14.91 11.20
C VAL A 263 2.54 13.44 11.28
N PHE A 264 3.46 13.11 12.18
CA PHE A 264 3.93 11.75 12.40
C PHE A 264 3.35 11.21 13.71
N LEU A 265 2.66 10.09 13.62
CA LEU A 265 2.10 9.36 14.75
C LEU A 265 2.82 8.03 14.94
N SER A 266 2.98 7.63 16.19
CA SER A 266 3.40 6.27 16.52
C SER A 266 2.74 5.72 17.78
N ALA A 267 2.37 4.45 17.79
CA ALA A 267 1.80 3.77 18.96
C ALA A 267 2.16 2.29 18.97
N ARG A 268 2.12 1.65 20.15
CA ARG A 268 2.31 0.20 20.27
C ARG A 268 1.15 -0.63 19.72
N GLU A 269 -0.04 -0.04 19.67
CA GLU A 269 -1.26 -0.64 19.15
C GLU A 269 -1.82 0.21 18.01
N GLN A 270 -2.21 -0.40 16.90
CA GLN A 270 -2.70 0.31 15.70
C GLN A 270 -4.06 0.98 15.93
N ASN A 271 -4.89 0.43 16.82
CA ASN A 271 -6.18 1.02 17.23
C ASN A 271 -6.02 2.46 17.78
N LYS A 272 -4.89 2.80 18.43
CA LYS A 272 -4.60 4.15 18.93
C LYS A 272 -4.35 5.12 17.79
N LEU A 273 -3.70 4.67 16.72
CA LEU A 273 -3.53 5.46 15.49
C LEU A 273 -4.88 5.70 14.82
N ALA A 274 -5.75 4.69 14.78
CA ALA A 274 -7.09 4.80 14.24
C ALA A 274 -7.97 5.77 15.04
N GLN A 275 -7.88 5.77 16.37
CA GLN A 275 -8.61 6.70 17.25
C GLN A 275 -8.17 8.17 17.09
N ALA A 276 -6.94 8.40 16.62
CA ALA A 276 -6.41 9.75 16.43
C ALA A 276 -6.97 10.43 15.18
N VAL A 277 -7.16 9.69 14.07
CA VAL A 277 -7.50 10.28 12.75
C VAL A 277 -8.87 10.98 12.71
N PRO A 278 -9.96 10.45 13.29
CA PRO A 278 -11.27 11.13 13.28
C PRO A 278 -11.30 12.44 14.07
N ARG A 279 -10.27 12.74 14.89
CA ARG A 279 -10.21 13.96 15.66
C ARG A 279 -9.83 15.11 14.73
N HIS A 280 -10.84 15.83 14.27
CA HIS A 280 -10.67 17.02 13.45
C HIS A 280 -9.79 18.07 14.16
N GLY A 281 -8.67 18.39 13.53
CA GLY A 281 -7.94 19.63 13.78
C GLY A 281 -7.73 20.33 12.45
N THR A 282 -8.06 21.62 12.37
CA THR A 282 -7.79 22.44 11.17
C THR A 282 -6.32 22.86 11.09
N ALA A 283 -5.57 22.71 12.19
CA ALA A 283 -4.15 23.00 12.29
C ALA A 283 -3.37 21.82 12.91
N PRO A 284 -2.23 21.41 12.32
CA PRO A 284 -1.40 20.30 12.80
C PRO A 284 -0.93 20.42 14.27
N ASP A 285 -0.53 21.61 14.71
CA ASP A 285 -0.04 21.82 16.09
C ASP A 285 -1.17 21.67 17.11
N ALA A 286 -2.35 22.22 16.79
CA ALA A 286 -3.55 22.06 17.61
C ALA A 286 -4.03 20.61 17.63
N PHE A 287 -3.90 19.89 16.51
CA PHE A 287 -4.18 18.45 16.44
C PHE A 287 -3.33 17.68 17.45
N CYS A 288 -1.99 17.73 17.38
CA CYS A 288 -1.15 17.01 18.34
C CYS A 288 -1.39 17.45 19.80
N ALA A 289 -1.60 18.74 20.05
CA ALA A 289 -1.88 19.24 21.41
C ALA A 289 -3.21 18.74 21.99
N SER A 290 -4.19 18.44 21.14
CA SER A 290 -5.51 17.93 21.55
C SER A 290 -5.57 16.41 21.80
N LEU A 291 -4.53 15.67 21.39
CA LEU A 291 -4.52 14.21 21.48
C LEU A 291 -4.20 13.74 22.90
N SER A 292 -5.24 13.50 23.69
CA SER A 292 -5.16 12.81 24.98
C SER A 292 -5.33 11.29 24.82
N ILE A 293 -4.45 10.64 24.06
CA ILE A 293 -4.46 9.18 23.86
C ILE A 293 -3.21 8.59 24.51
N SER A 294 -3.38 7.71 25.49
CA SER A 294 -2.26 7.06 26.18
C SER A 294 -1.39 6.25 25.22
N GLU A 295 -0.07 6.33 25.40
CA GLU A 295 0.95 5.63 24.59
C GLU A 295 0.99 5.98 23.09
N LEU A 296 0.34 7.08 22.70
CA LEU A 296 0.47 7.67 21.37
C LEU A 296 1.54 8.77 21.39
N THR A 297 2.48 8.72 20.46
CA THR A 297 3.39 9.85 20.17
C THR A 297 2.87 10.61 18.96
N CYS A 298 2.83 11.94 19.05
CA CYS A 298 2.46 12.83 17.96
C CYS A 298 3.56 13.88 17.77
N MET A 299 4.05 14.02 16.54
CA MET A 299 5.05 15.01 16.15
C MET A 299 4.57 15.76 14.92
N VAL A 300 4.71 17.08 14.92
CA VAL A 300 4.43 17.91 13.75
C VAL A 300 5.73 18.33 13.10
N PHE A 301 5.86 18.13 11.79
CA PHE A 301 7.01 18.66 11.06
C PHE A 301 6.91 20.19 10.89
N PRO A 302 8.04 20.92 10.97
CA PRO A 302 8.05 22.36 10.72
C PRO A 302 7.59 22.71 9.30
N LYS A 303 7.09 23.94 9.11
CA LYS A 303 6.49 24.43 7.86
C LYS A 303 7.43 24.40 6.65
N ASN A 304 8.74 24.46 6.90
CA ASN A 304 9.79 24.49 5.90
C ASN A 304 10.41 23.10 5.62
N PHE A 305 9.81 22.02 6.13
CA PHE A 305 10.29 20.65 5.91
C PHE A 305 9.47 20.00 4.79
N GLY A 306 10.17 19.29 3.90
CA GLY A 306 9.55 18.34 2.97
C GLY A 306 9.54 16.96 3.61
N VAL A 307 8.39 16.28 3.61
CA VAL A 307 8.28 14.90 4.09
C VAL A 307 7.59 14.07 3.03
N SER A 308 8.26 13.02 2.57
CA SER A 308 7.77 12.15 1.50
C SER A 308 7.87 10.68 1.91
N PRO A 309 6.74 9.97 2.00
CA PRO A 309 6.73 8.52 2.08
C PRO A 309 7.02 7.94 0.69
N GLU A 310 7.87 6.94 0.65
CA GLU A 310 8.29 6.27 -0.58
C GLU A 310 8.14 4.75 -0.41
N LEU A 311 7.61 4.11 -1.43
CA LEU A 311 7.40 2.67 -1.49
C LEU A 311 8.66 1.96 -1.97
N ARG A 312 9.08 0.91 -1.27
CA ARG A 312 10.18 0.05 -1.65
C ARG A 312 9.75 -0.99 -2.68
N ILE A 313 10.47 -1.01 -3.78
CA ILE A 313 10.42 -2.04 -4.82
C ILE A 313 11.83 -2.56 -5.10
N ARG A 314 11.96 -3.53 -6.02
CA ARG A 314 13.28 -3.99 -6.49
C ARG A 314 13.46 -3.73 -7.98
N VAL A 315 14.53 -3.06 -8.35
CA VAL A 315 14.92 -2.83 -9.75
C VAL A 315 16.32 -3.39 -9.96
N ASN A 316 16.49 -4.29 -10.94
CA ASN A 316 17.79 -4.91 -11.25
C ASN A 316 18.51 -5.46 -10.00
N HIS A 317 17.74 -6.18 -9.17
CA HIS A 317 18.16 -6.78 -7.90
C HIS A 317 18.54 -5.81 -6.76
N LYS A 318 18.33 -4.51 -6.93
CA LYS A 318 18.57 -3.49 -5.90
C LYS A 318 17.26 -2.93 -5.39
N ASP A 319 17.21 -2.64 -4.10
CA ASP A 319 16.05 -1.93 -3.54
C ASP A 319 16.05 -0.49 -4.08
N VAL A 320 14.90 -0.06 -4.59
CA VAL A 320 14.64 1.28 -5.10
C VAL A 320 13.37 1.80 -4.42
N PHE A 321 13.34 3.10 -4.15
CA PHE A 321 12.24 3.75 -3.49
C PHE A 321 11.57 4.69 -4.47
N VAL A 322 10.27 4.49 -4.69
CA VAL A 322 9.44 5.32 -5.57
C VAL A 322 8.43 6.11 -4.74
N PRO A 323 7.96 7.27 -5.20
CA PRO A 323 6.86 7.95 -4.53
C PRO A 323 5.66 7.02 -4.33
N VAL A 324 4.91 7.26 -3.27
CA VAL A 324 3.66 6.56 -2.98
C VAL A 324 2.67 6.76 -4.13
N GLY A 325 2.07 5.67 -4.62
CA GLY A 325 1.24 5.68 -5.83
C GLY A 325 2.04 5.76 -7.15
N GLY A 326 3.36 5.69 -7.06
CA GLY A 326 4.27 5.82 -8.19
C GLY A 326 4.12 4.71 -9.23
N MET A 327 4.48 5.05 -10.47
CA MET A 327 4.31 4.19 -11.64
C MET A 327 5.62 3.55 -12.08
N LEU A 328 5.52 2.49 -12.88
CA LEU A 328 6.69 1.83 -13.48
C LEU A 328 7.62 2.80 -14.23
N GLN A 329 7.05 3.80 -14.91
CA GLN A 329 7.84 4.83 -15.59
C GLN A 329 8.83 5.54 -14.66
N GLU A 330 8.41 5.86 -13.43
CA GLU A 330 9.22 6.56 -12.43
C GLU A 330 10.31 5.65 -11.89
N ALA A 331 9.99 4.38 -11.61
CA ALA A 331 10.97 3.37 -11.19
C ALA A 331 12.09 3.16 -12.22
N LEU A 332 11.76 3.30 -13.51
CA LEU A 332 12.71 3.19 -14.62
C LEU A 332 13.42 4.52 -14.91
N SER A 333 13.03 5.62 -14.25
CA SER A 333 13.52 6.99 -14.52
C SER A 333 13.37 7.38 -15.99
N LEU A 334 12.27 6.97 -16.63
CA LEU A 334 12.02 7.23 -18.04
C LEU A 334 11.33 8.60 -18.26
N PRO A 335 11.74 9.36 -19.29
CA PRO A 335 10.97 10.50 -19.78
C PRO A 335 9.56 10.08 -20.25
N ASN A 336 8.61 11.01 -20.23
CA ASN A 336 7.20 10.73 -20.58
C ASN A 336 7.02 10.05 -21.93
N GLU A 337 7.81 10.43 -22.95
CA GLU A 337 7.70 9.88 -24.32
C GLU A 337 8.60 8.69 -24.60
N ALA A 338 9.30 8.16 -23.61
CA ALA A 338 10.16 7.00 -23.82
C ALA A 338 9.35 5.70 -23.91
N ASP A 339 9.82 4.80 -24.77
CA ASP A 339 9.30 3.44 -24.86
C ASP A 339 9.83 2.56 -23.72
N PRO A 340 9.08 1.53 -23.30
CA PRO A 340 9.59 0.58 -22.31
C PRO A 340 10.81 -0.19 -22.88
N PRO A 341 11.80 -0.53 -22.03
CA PRO A 341 12.94 -1.35 -22.45
C PRO A 341 12.48 -2.68 -23.06
N SER A 342 13.09 -3.10 -24.18
CA SER A 342 12.69 -4.34 -24.88
C SER A 342 12.85 -5.62 -24.06
N THR A 343 13.73 -5.58 -23.06
CA THR A 343 14.07 -6.62 -22.09
C THR A 343 13.26 -6.55 -20.80
N LEU A 344 12.37 -5.55 -20.66
CA LEU A 344 11.59 -5.30 -19.45
C LEU A 344 10.80 -6.54 -19.00
N ARG A 345 10.98 -6.89 -17.73
CA ARG A 345 10.21 -7.91 -17.02
C ARG A 345 9.73 -7.30 -15.71
N VAL A 346 8.44 -7.47 -15.44
CA VAL A 346 7.84 -7.08 -14.17
C VAL A 346 7.28 -8.33 -13.51
N LEU A 347 7.69 -8.57 -12.27
CA LEU A 347 7.19 -9.65 -11.42
C LEU A 347 6.42 -9.03 -10.26
N ARG A 348 5.24 -9.57 -9.96
CA ARG A 348 4.40 -9.15 -8.84
C ARG A 348 4.19 -10.33 -7.89
N PRO A 349 4.22 -10.12 -6.56
CA PRO A 349 3.87 -11.15 -5.59
C PRO A 349 2.45 -11.70 -5.81
N PHE A 350 2.31 -13.01 -5.70
CA PHE A 350 1.04 -13.74 -5.65
C PHE A 350 1.22 -14.96 -4.74
N HIS A 351 0.48 -15.03 -3.63
CA HIS A 351 0.55 -16.10 -2.63
C HIS A 351 1.98 -16.38 -2.15
N GLY A 352 2.78 -15.33 -1.99
CA GLY A 352 4.18 -15.42 -1.53
C GLY A 352 5.21 -15.77 -2.62
N HIS A 353 4.79 -15.92 -3.87
CA HIS A 353 5.68 -16.18 -5.00
C HIS A 353 5.69 -15.00 -5.97
N LEU A 354 6.85 -14.74 -6.59
CA LEU A 354 6.96 -13.75 -7.65
C LEU A 354 6.54 -14.37 -8.98
N ILE A 355 5.54 -13.78 -9.62
CA ILE A 355 5.03 -14.25 -10.91
C ILE A 355 5.03 -13.11 -11.93
N PRO A 356 5.22 -13.40 -13.22
CA PRO A 356 5.33 -12.37 -14.23
C PRO A 356 4.01 -11.67 -14.50
N ILE A 357 4.08 -10.37 -14.79
CA ILE A 357 3.01 -9.62 -15.46
C ILE A 357 3.23 -9.74 -16.96
N LYS A 358 2.27 -10.34 -17.67
CA LYS A 358 2.23 -10.35 -19.13
C LYS A 358 1.55 -9.08 -19.62
N PHE A 359 2.20 -8.41 -20.56
CA PHE A 359 1.72 -7.21 -21.23
C PHE A 359 2.21 -7.22 -22.68
N ASP A 360 1.61 -6.37 -23.51
CA ASP A 360 2.06 -6.16 -24.88
C ASP A 360 3.37 -5.35 -24.88
N ARG A 361 4.49 -5.98 -25.28
CA ARG A 361 5.84 -5.40 -25.14
C ARG A 361 6.04 -4.01 -25.76
N PRO A 362 5.53 -3.70 -26.97
CA PRO A 362 5.63 -2.36 -27.53
C PRO A 362 4.66 -1.36 -26.88
N SER A 363 3.67 -1.81 -26.11
CA SER A 363 2.69 -0.89 -25.52
C SER A 363 3.31 -0.10 -24.37
N ARG A 364 3.13 1.22 -24.40
CA ARG A 364 3.45 2.14 -23.30
C ARG A 364 2.48 2.00 -22.11
N ASP A 365 1.40 1.23 -22.23
CA ASP A 365 0.43 1.04 -21.13
C ASP A 365 1.07 0.44 -19.88
N ILE A 366 2.11 -0.40 -20.04
CA ILE A 366 2.86 -0.98 -18.92
C ILE A 366 3.56 0.09 -18.07
N LEU A 367 3.94 1.23 -18.66
CA LEU A 367 4.62 2.31 -17.95
C LEU A 367 3.69 3.00 -16.93
N LYS A 368 2.36 2.91 -17.14
CA LYS A 368 1.32 3.43 -16.24
C LYS A 368 0.96 2.44 -15.11
N LEU A 369 1.63 1.29 -15.04
CA LEU A 369 1.41 0.31 -13.99
C LEU A 369 1.80 0.93 -12.64
N VAL A 370 0.81 1.18 -11.79
CA VAL A 370 1.03 1.56 -10.39
C VAL A 370 1.69 0.39 -9.66
N LEU A 371 2.77 0.71 -8.96
CA LEU A 371 3.61 -0.26 -8.28
C LEU A 371 3.05 -0.61 -6.89
N LEU A 372 3.27 -1.85 -6.49
CA LEU A 372 2.87 -2.39 -5.18
C LEU A 372 4.08 -2.91 -4.40
N PRO A 373 3.96 -3.03 -3.07
CA PRO A 373 5.00 -3.62 -2.25
C PRO A 373 5.48 -4.99 -2.80
N GLY A 374 6.79 -5.14 -2.93
CA GLY A 374 7.42 -6.40 -3.35
C GLY A 374 7.45 -6.64 -4.86
N ASP A 375 6.94 -5.72 -5.69
CA ASP A 375 7.17 -5.75 -7.13
C ASP A 375 8.67 -5.79 -7.45
N GLN A 376 9.03 -6.56 -8.47
CA GLN A 376 10.40 -6.66 -8.98
C GLN A 376 10.44 -6.35 -10.48
N ILE A 377 11.39 -5.52 -10.87
CA ILE A 377 11.59 -5.04 -12.22
C ILE A 377 13.00 -5.42 -12.66
N THR A 378 13.14 -5.99 -13.86
CA THR A 378 14.43 -6.20 -14.51
C THR A 378 14.36 -5.77 -15.97
N PHE A 379 15.45 -5.18 -16.48
CA PHE A 379 15.56 -4.76 -17.87
C PHE A 379 17.02 -4.63 -18.29
#